data_AF-A0A4R6QLQ3-F1
#
_entry.id   AF-A0A4R6QLQ3-F1
#
_cell.length_a   1.000
_cell.length_b   1.000
_cell.length_c   1.000
_cell.angle_alpha   90.00
_cell.angle_beta   90.00
_cell.angle_gamma   90.00
#
_symmetry.space_group_name_H-M   'P 1'
#
loop_
_entity.id
_entity.type
_entity.pdbx_description
1 polymer ?
#
loop_
_entity_poly.entity_id
_entity_poly.type
_entity_poly.pdbx_seq_one_letter_code
_entity_poly.pdbx_strand_id
1 'polypeptide(L)'
;MTSPKPNTPRKLRPLPNLIFATRWLQLPLYLGLILAQGVYVFQFWTELVHLIEAAFGNTAALDILIKSIGYKGDMTPMKLNETILMLVVLGLIDVVMISNLLIMVIVGGYETFVSRMGLEDHPDQPEWLSHVNASVLKVKLATAIIGISSIHLLKTFINAGNYEEKVLLWQTTIHVVFLLSALAIALTDRLLGGSHWLGDLKKHQLRPTGASEPAQH
;
A
#
# COMPACT_ATOMS: atom_id res chain seq x y z
N MET A 1 13.36 -58.33 -26.65
CA MET A 1 12.02 -57.70 -26.68
C MET A 1 11.64 -57.37 -25.24
N THR A 2 11.77 -56.12 -24.82
CA THR A 2 11.44 -55.67 -23.45
C THR A 2 10.07 -55.00 -23.48
N SER A 3 9.09 -55.60 -22.79
CA SER A 3 7.72 -55.09 -22.71
C SER A 3 7.66 -53.71 -22.03
N PRO A 4 6.82 -52.77 -22.50
CA PRO A 4 6.65 -51.47 -21.85
C PRO A 4 5.84 -51.64 -20.55
N LYS A 5 6.33 -51.05 -19.45
CA LYS A 5 5.62 -51.03 -18.16
C LYS A 5 4.39 -50.12 -18.26
N PRO A 6 3.22 -50.52 -17.72
CA PRO A 6 2.02 -49.69 -17.75
C PRO A 6 2.17 -48.47 -16.83
N ASN A 7 2.01 -47.27 -17.40
CA ASN A 7 1.93 -46.02 -16.64
C ASN A 7 0.66 -46.04 -15.78
N THR A 8 0.82 -46.19 -14.46
CA THR A 8 -0.28 -46.09 -13.52
C THR A 8 -0.58 -44.60 -13.28
N PRO A 9 -1.82 -44.12 -13.46
CA PRO A 9 -2.14 -42.72 -13.22
C PRO A 9 -1.97 -42.38 -11.73
N ARG A 10 -1.00 -41.53 -11.43
CA ARG A 10 -0.68 -41.07 -10.07
C ARG A 10 -1.86 -40.23 -9.56
N LYS A 11 -2.68 -40.78 -8.65
CA LYS A 11 -3.78 -40.05 -8.00
C LYS A 11 -3.22 -38.76 -7.37
N LEU A 12 -3.73 -37.60 -7.80
CA LEU A 12 -3.36 -36.30 -7.26
C LEU A 12 -3.71 -36.26 -5.76
N ARG A 13 -2.75 -35.80 -4.94
CA ARG A 13 -2.96 -35.64 -3.50
C ARG A 13 -4.05 -34.56 -3.27
N PRO A 14 -4.92 -34.70 -2.25
CA PRO A 14 -6.02 -33.75 -1.99
C PRO A 14 -5.56 -32.36 -1.53
N LEU A 15 -4.33 -32.23 -1.04
CA LEU A 15 -3.75 -30.97 -0.55
C LEU A 15 -3.56 -29.92 -1.67
N PRO A 16 -3.00 -30.24 -2.84
CA PRO A 16 -2.96 -29.36 -4.00
C PRO A 16 -4.32 -28.73 -4.36
N ASN A 17 -5.39 -29.54 -4.44
CA ASN A 17 -6.72 -29.03 -4.83
C ASN A 17 -7.30 -28.00 -3.85
N LEU A 18 -7.01 -28.16 -2.55
CA LEU A 18 -7.40 -27.17 -1.53
C LEU A 18 -6.62 -25.85 -1.69
N ILE A 19 -5.33 -25.91 -2.03
CA ILE A 19 -4.50 -24.73 -2.29
C ILE A 19 -4.93 -24.02 -3.59
N PHE A 20 -5.36 -24.76 -4.62
CA PHE A 20 -5.94 -24.16 -5.81
C PHE A 20 -7.31 -23.51 -5.54
N ALA A 21 -8.12 -24.08 -4.63
CA ALA A 21 -9.43 -23.54 -4.28
C ALA A 21 -9.34 -22.19 -3.54
N THR A 22 -8.26 -21.90 -2.79
CA THR A 22 -8.12 -20.60 -2.10
C THR A 22 -7.99 -19.42 -3.07
N ARG A 23 -7.64 -19.65 -4.35
CA ARG A 23 -7.59 -18.58 -5.37
C ARG A 23 -8.97 -18.06 -5.74
N TRP A 24 -9.97 -18.94 -5.79
CA TRP A 24 -11.35 -18.56 -6.07
C TRP A 24 -11.94 -17.68 -4.96
N LEU A 25 -11.46 -17.82 -3.73
CA LEU A 25 -11.85 -16.93 -2.62
C LEU A 25 -11.24 -15.53 -2.77
N GLN A 26 -10.06 -15.40 -3.39
CA GLN A 26 -9.39 -14.11 -3.59
C GLN A 26 -10.02 -13.29 -4.71
N LEU A 27 -10.56 -13.94 -5.75
CA LEU A 27 -11.21 -13.27 -6.88
C LEU A 27 -12.34 -12.29 -6.48
N PRO A 28 -13.36 -12.68 -5.67
CA PRO A 28 -14.41 -11.76 -5.25
C PRO A 28 -13.88 -10.65 -4.33
N LEU A 29 -12.82 -10.90 -3.56
CA LEU A 29 -12.20 -9.87 -2.73
C LEU A 29 -11.53 -8.77 -3.58
N TYR A 30 -10.76 -9.15 -4.61
CA TYR A 30 -10.16 -8.17 -5.51
C TYR A 30 -11.22 -7.42 -6.32
N LEU A 31 -12.27 -8.08 -6.79
CA LEU A 31 -13.40 -7.41 -7.42
C LEU A 31 -14.05 -6.39 -6.48
N GLY A 32 -14.26 -6.76 -5.21
CA GLY A 32 -14.76 -5.85 -4.19
C GLY A 32 -13.85 -4.63 -3.98
N LEU A 33 -12.53 -4.83 -3.90
CA LEU A 33 -11.56 -3.73 -3.76
C LEU A 33 -11.55 -2.81 -4.99
N ILE A 34 -11.64 -3.36 -6.21
CA ILE A 34 -11.71 -2.56 -7.45
C ILE A 34 -13.00 -1.74 -7.48
N LEU A 35 -14.14 -2.34 -7.10
CA LEU A 35 -15.41 -1.62 -7.00
C LEU A 35 -15.34 -0.51 -5.95
N ALA A 36 -14.78 -0.77 -4.78
CA ALA A 36 -14.56 0.23 -3.74
C ALA A 36 -13.68 1.39 -4.26
N GLN A 37 -12.64 1.09 -5.02
CA GLN A 37 -11.83 2.12 -5.68
C GLN A 37 -12.65 2.96 -6.65
N GLY A 38 -13.53 2.33 -7.45
CA GLY A 38 -14.45 3.05 -8.33
C GLY A 38 -15.38 4.01 -7.58
N VAL A 39 -15.88 3.60 -6.41
CA VAL A 39 -16.68 4.46 -5.53
C VAL A 39 -15.85 5.65 -5.01
N TYR A 40 -14.60 5.45 -4.58
CA TYR A 40 -13.74 6.56 -4.16
C TYR A 40 -13.44 7.56 -5.28
N VAL A 41 -13.19 7.08 -6.51
CA VAL A 41 -12.99 7.94 -7.68
C VAL A 41 -14.26 8.75 -7.97
N PHE A 42 -15.43 8.12 -7.89
CA PHE A 42 -16.70 8.80 -8.07
C PHE A 42 -16.93 9.85 -6.97
N GLN A 43 -16.70 9.49 -5.69
CA GLN A 43 -16.78 10.42 -4.56
C GLN A 43 -15.89 11.64 -4.77
N PHE A 44 -14.62 11.42 -5.13
CA PHE A 44 -13.67 12.50 -5.44
C PHE A 44 -14.21 13.44 -6.53
N TRP A 45 -14.73 12.87 -7.62
CA TRP A 45 -15.31 13.67 -8.70
C TRP A 45 -16.51 14.50 -8.24
N THR A 46 -17.41 13.91 -7.46
CA THR A 46 -18.57 14.63 -6.94
C THR A 46 -18.20 15.77 -5.99
N GLU A 47 -17.26 15.54 -5.06
CA GLU A 47 -16.79 16.59 -4.15
C GLU A 47 -16.05 17.70 -4.90
N LEU A 48 -15.28 17.36 -5.94
CA LEU A 48 -14.62 18.34 -6.80
C LEU A 48 -15.62 19.22 -7.54
N VAL A 49 -16.69 18.63 -8.11
CA VAL A 49 -17.75 19.39 -8.78
C VAL A 49 -18.45 20.32 -7.78
N HIS A 50 -18.82 19.83 -6.59
CA HIS A 50 -19.42 20.68 -5.55
C HIS A 50 -18.50 21.83 -5.14
N LEU A 51 -17.19 21.59 -5.01
CA LEU A 51 -16.21 22.64 -4.71
C LEU A 51 -16.19 23.72 -5.79
N ILE A 52 -16.18 23.32 -7.06
CA ILE A 52 -16.20 24.24 -8.20
C ILE A 52 -17.51 25.05 -8.21
N GLU A 53 -18.66 24.38 -8.06
CA GLU A 53 -19.97 25.05 -8.02
C GLU A 53 -20.08 26.04 -6.84
N ALA A 54 -19.60 25.66 -5.65
CA ALA A 54 -19.55 26.54 -4.49
C ALA A 54 -18.63 27.75 -4.73
N ALA A 55 -17.53 27.58 -5.45
CA ALA A 55 -16.65 28.69 -5.86
C ALA A 55 -17.32 29.65 -6.85
N PHE A 56 -18.22 29.15 -7.70
CA PHE A 56 -19.08 29.97 -8.56
C PHE A 56 -20.28 30.59 -7.84
N GLY A 57 -20.46 30.33 -6.54
CA GLY A 57 -21.51 30.92 -5.72
C GLY A 57 -22.76 30.07 -5.51
N ASN A 58 -22.73 28.78 -5.85
CA ASN A 58 -23.82 27.85 -5.53
C ASN A 58 -23.88 27.56 -4.02
N THR A 59 -24.91 28.09 -3.34
CA THR A 59 -25.09 27.93 -1.89
C THR A 59 -25.51 26.52 -1.49
N ALA A 60 -26.17 25.76 -2.37
CA ALA A 60 -26.54 24.37 -2.09
C ALA A 60 -25.31 23.45 -2.13
N ALA A 61 -24.42 23.65 -3.10
CA ALA A 61 -23.15 22.94 -3.16
C ALA A 61 -22.27 23.26 -1.94
N LEU A 62 -22.26 24.51 -1.49
CA LEU A 62 -21.55 24.93 -0.28
C LEU A 62 -22.06 24.22 0.98
N ASP A 63 -23.38 24.10 1.17
CA ASP A 63 -23.97 23.40 2.32
C ASP A 63 -23.58 21.91 2.34
N ILE A 64 -23.61 21.26 1.18
CA ILE A 64 -23.17 19.85 1.04
C ILE A 64 -21.71 19.69 1.49
N LEU A 65 -20.82 20.59 1.08
CA LEU A 65 -19.39 20.57 1.46
C LEU A 65 -19.19 20.81 2.95
N ILE A 66 -19.89 21.79 3.54
CA ILE A 66 -19.79 22.11 4.97
C ILE A 66 -20.22 20.90 5.81
N LYS A 67 -21.30 20.23 5.38
CA LYS A 67 -21.81 19.03 6.03
C LYS A 67 -20.86 17.84 5.89
N SER A 68 -20.18 17.67 4.75
CA SER A 68 -19.23 16.56 4.55
C SER A 68 -17.94 16.73 5.37
N ILE A 69 -17.46 17.96 5.56
CA ILE A 69 -16.25 18.23 6.37
C ILE A 69 -16.51 18.26 7.88
N GLY A 70 -17.79 18.25 8.31
CA GLY A 70 -18.16 18.29 9.72
C GLY A 70 -17.87 19.63 10.40
N TYR A 71 -17.81 20.72 9.63
CA TYR A 71 -17.60 22.07 10.17
C TYR A 71 -18.89 22.56 10.84
N LYS A 72 -18.81 22.87 12.15
CA LYS A 72 -19.91 23.45 12.91
C LYS A 72 -19.50 24.87 13.28
N GLY A 73 -19.92 25.83 12.47
CA GLY A 73 -19.76 27.25 12.78
C GLY A 73 -21.07 27.84 13.28
N ASP A 74 -20.99 28.84 14.14
CA ASP A 74 -22.16 29.55 14.67
C ASP A 74 -22.95 30.31 13.59
N MET A 75 -22.32 30.58 12.44
CA MET A 75 -22.92 31.22 11.27
C MET A 75 -22.72 30.36 10.03
N THR A 76 -23.80 30.10 9.29
CA THR A 76 -23.74 29.47 7.96
C THR A 76 -23.20 30.48 6.94
N PRO A 77 -21.98 30.32 6.42
CA PRO A 77 -21.41 31.29 5.52
C PRO A 77 -22.12 31.22 4.17
N MET A 78 -22.49 32.39 3.62
CA MET A 78 -23.14 32.48 2.31
C MET A 78 -22.18 32.29 1.12
N LYS A 79 -20.87 32.16 1.38
CA LYS A 79 -19.79 31.98 0.40
C LYS A 79 -18.69 31.10 0.98
N LEU A 80 -17.85 30.51 0.12
CA LEU A 80 -16.62 29.86 0.55
C LEU A 80 -15.71 30.86 1.28
N ASN A 81 -15.37 30.55 2.51
CA ASN A 81 -14.31 31.23 3.26
C ASN A 81 -13.01 30.41 3.19
N GLU A 82 -11.90 31.02 3.59
CA GLU A 82 -10.57 30.39 3.50
C GLU A 82 -10.48 29.08 4.32
N THR A 83 -11.05 29.05 5.52
CA THR A 83 -11.06 27.86 6.38
C THR A 83 -11.83 26.69 5.75
N ILE A 84 -13.03 26.93 5.22
CA ILE A 84 -13.84 25.89 4.56
C ILE A 84 -13.13 25.41 3.31
N LEU A 85 -12.60 26.34 2.50
CA LEU A 85 -11.85 25.98 1.30
C LEU A 85 -10.68 25.05 1.64
N MET A 86 -9.88 25.41 2.64
CA MET A 86 -8.77 24.59 3.12
C MET A 86 -9.23 23.22 3.63
N LEU A 87 -10.33 23.15 4.41
CA LEU A 87 -10.86 21.89 4.94
C LEU A 87 -11.42 20.97 3.85
N VAL A 88 -12.09 21.53 2.84
CA VAL A 88 -12.58 20.76 1.68
C VAL A 88 -11.41 20.23 0.85
N VAL A 89 -10.41 21.07 0.57
CA VAL A 89 -9.21 20.64 -0.16
C VAL A 89 -8.45 19.54 0.60
N LEU A 90 -8.31 19.65 1.92
CA LEU A 90 -7.71 18.59 2.74
C LEU A 90 -8.55 17.29 2.72
N GLY A 91 -9.87 17.39 2.66
CA GLY A 91 -10.75 16.24 2.45
C GLY A 91 -10.52 15.55 1.11
N LEU A 92 -10.43 16.32 0.02
CA LEU A 92 -10.13 15.80 -1.31
C LEU A 92 -8.77 15.10 -1.36
N ILE A 93 -7.75 15.67 -0.72
CA ILE A 93 -6.42 15.07 -0.62
C ILE A 93 -6.48 13.73 0.14
N ASP A 94 -7.24 13.65 1.23
CA ASP A 94 -7.39 12.43 2.03
C ASP A 94 -7.98 11.26 1.21
N VAL A 95 -9.02 11.53 0.41
CA VAL A 95 -9.62 10.55 -0.51
C VAL A 95 -8.59 10.01 -1.50
N VAL A 96 -7.73 10.88 -2.05
CA VAL A 96 -6.65 10.48 -2.96
C VAL A 96 -5.59 9.65 -2.25
N MET A 97 -5.22 10.01 -1.01
CA MET A 97 -4.23 9.25 -0.23
C MET A 97 -4.71 7.84 0.09
N ILE A 98 -5.97 7.68 0.48
CA ILE A 98 -6.58 6.36 0.72
C ILE A 98 -6.64 5.56 -0.59
N SER A 99 -7.01 6.19 -1.70
CA SER A 99 -7.07 5.56 -3.03
C SER A 99 -5.71 5.02 -3.48
N ASN A 100 -4.62 5.75 -3.21
CA ASN A 100 -3.27 5.31 -3.54
C ASN A 100 -2.81 4.12 -2.68
N LEU A 101 -3.13 4.13 -1.38
CA LEU A 101 -2.89 3.00 -0.50
C LEU A 101 -3.67 1.76 -0.98
N LEU A 102 -4.93 1.93 -1.37
CA LEU A 102 -5.80 0.85 -1.81
C LEU A 102 -5.24 0.19 -3.09
N ILE A 103 -4.78 0.97 -4.08
CA ILE A 103 -4.09 0.43 -5.26
C ILE A 103 -2.83 -0.36 -4.86
N MET A 104 -2.02 0.18 -3.93
CA MET A 104 -0.83 -0.53 -3.44
C MET A 104 -1.19 -1.88 -2.81
N VAL A 105 -2.30 -1.96 -2.07
CA VAL A 105 -2.79 -3.21 -1.46
C VAL A 105 -3.32 -4.18 -2.52
N ILE A 106 -4.07 -3.70 -3.52
CA ILE A 106 -4.57 -4.54 -4.63
C ILE A 106 -3.38 -5.16 -5.38
N VAL A 107 -2.44 -4.33 -5.84
CA VAL A 107 -1.31 -4.79 -6.67
C VAL A 107 -0.36 -5.67 -5.86
N GLY A 108 0.00 -5.24 -4.64
CA GLY A 108 0.89 -6.03 -3.77
C GLY A 108 0.28 -7.36 -3.35
N GLY A 109 -1.02 -7.38 -3.06
CA GLY A 109 -1.76 -8.61 -2.79
C GLY A 109 -1.78 -9.54 -4.00
N TYR A 110 -2.09 -9.00 -5.19
CA TYR A 110 -2.14 -9.78 -6.42
C TYR A 110 -0.78 -10.39 -6.76
N GLU A 111 0.29 -9.61 -6.67
CA GLU A 111 1.67 -10.07 -6.90
C GLU A 111 2.04 -11.19 -5.91
N THR A 112 1.71 -11.03 -4.63
CA THR A 112 2.10 -11.97 -3.56
C THR A 112 1.32 -13.27 -3.62
N PHE A 113 0.00 -13.20 -3.83
CA PHE A 113 -0.90 -14.34 -3.65
C PHE A 113 -1.49 -14.93 -4.93
N VAL A 114 -1.55 -14.20 -6.04
CA VAL A 114 -2.17 -14.71 -7.28
C VAL A 114 -1.09 -14.99 -8.34
N SER A 115 -0.15 -14.06 -8.52
CA SER A 115 0.85 -14.13 -9.60
C SER A 115 1.96 -15.17 -9.39
N ARG A 116 2.35 -15.48 -8.15
CA ARG A 116 3.51 -16.34 -7.86
C ARG A 116 3.26 -17.85 -7.92
N MET A 117 2.00 -18.28 -7.98
CA MET A 117 1.67 -19.71 -7.96
C MET A 117 1.42 -20.29 -9.37
N GLY A 118 1.94 -19.66 -10.43
CA GLY A 118 1.65 -19.99 -11.83
C GLY A 118 2.83 -20.45 -12.69
N LEU A 119 3.94 -20.91 -12.09
CA LEU A 119 5.09 -21.45 -12.82
C LEU A 119 5.47 -22.83 -12.25
N GLU A 120 4.70 -23.84 -12.63
CA GLU A 120 4.99 -25.25 -12.37
C GLU A 120 5.62 -25.83 -13.63
N ASP A 121 6.95 -25.71 -13.76
CA ASP A 121 7.71 -26.57 -14.68
C ASP A 121 9.21 -26.70 -14.33
N HIS A 122 9.58 -26.90 -13.06
CA HIS A 122 10.90 -27.48 -12.74
C HIS A 122 10.95 -28.20 -11.37
N PRO A 123 11.55 -29.40 -11.29
CA PRO A 123 11.48 -30.29 -10.12
C PRO A 123 12.36 -29.94 -8.92
N ASP A 124 13.24 -28.94 -8.98
CA ASP A 124 14.15 -28.64 -7.86
C ASP A 124 14.23 -27.15 -7.53
N GLN A 125 13.65 -26.83 -6.36
CA GLN A 125 13.71 -25.60 -5.57
C GLN A 125 13.13 -24.33 -6.20
N PRO A 126 12.06 -23.77 -5.64
CA PRO A 126 11.56 -22.51 -6.16
C PRO A 126 12.35 -21.36 -5.45
N GLU A 127 12.99 -20.52 -6.25
CA GLU A 127 13.87 -19.37 -5.91
C GLU A 127 13.09 -18.12 -5.41
N TRP A 128 11.78 -18.25 -5.16
CA TRP A 128 10.79 -17.17 -4.97
C TRP A 128 10.95 -16.30 -3.71
N LEU A 129 11.87 -16.59 -2.79
CA LEU A 129 12.03 -15.82 -1.54
C LEU A 129 13.17 -14.79 -1.58
N SER A 130 13.96 -14.73 -2.66
CA SER A 130 15.14 -13.84 -2.72
C SER A 130 14.90 -12.52 -3.45
N HIS A 131 13.89 -12.41 -4.35
CA HIS A 131 13.75 -11.24 -5.23
C HIS A 131 12.37 -10.54 -5.21
N VAL A 132 11.61 -10.62 -4.10
CA VAL A 132 10.76 -9.46 -3.75
C VAL A 132 11.58 -8.66 -2.80
N ASN A 133 11.90 -7.42 -3.16
CA ASN A 133 12.53 -6.48 -2.24
C ASN A 133 11.49 -6.10 -1.16
N ALA A 134 11.28 -7.01 -0.21
CA ALA A 134 10.29 -6.89 0.85
C ALA A 134 10.52 -5.62 1.68
N SER A 135 11.76 -5.13 1.74
CA SER A 135 12.11 -3.85 2.35
C SER A 135 11.50 -2.66 1.60
N VAL A 136 11.55 -2.64 0.25
CA VAL A 136 10.90 -1.57 -0.54
C VAL A 136 9.38 -1.55 -0.37
N LEU A 137 8.74 -2.73 -0.33
CA LEU A 137 7.30 -2.84 -0.12
C LEU A 137 6.88 -2.38 1.28
N LYS A 138 7.65 -2.75 2.32
CA LYS A 138 7.42 -2.31 3.70
C LYS A 138 7.59 -0.79 3.86
N VAL A 139 8.65 -0.22 3.28
CA VAL A 139 8.93 1.22 3.35
C VAL A 139 7.82 2.01 2.65
N LYS A 140 7.40 1.60 1.45
CA LYS A 140 6.31 2.27 0.72
C LYS A 140 5.00 2.28 1.53
N LEU A 141 4.69 1.18 2.20
CA LEU A 141 3.48 1.05 3.00
C LEU A 141 3.56 1.90 4.27
N ALA A 142 4.70 1.89 4.96
CA ALA A 142 4.93 2.73 6.13
C ALA A 142 4.81 4.23 5.81
N THR A 143 5.44 4.67 4.72
CA THR A 143 5.37 6.08 4.27
C THR A 143 3.95 6.48 3.90
N ALA A 144 3.17 5.61 3.23
CA ALA A 144 1.78 5.89 2.90
C ALA A 144 0.90 6.06 4.15
N ILE A 145 1.05 5.16 5.14
CA ILE A 145 0.29 5.23 6.41
C ILE A 145 0.62 6.50 7.20
N ILE A 146 1.92 6.85 7.30
CA ILE A 146 2.35 8.09 7.95
C ILE A 146 1.72 9.30 7.25
N GLY A 147 1.82 9.36 5.91
CA GLY A 147 1.28 10.46 5.12
C GLY A 147 -0.22 10.66 5.31
N ILE A 148 -1.01 9.58 5.25
CA ILE A 148 -2.46 9.61 5.51
C ILE A 148 -2.74 10.15 6.93
N SER A 149 -2.04 9.61 7.93
CA SER A 149 -2.20 10.01 9.31
C SER A 149 -1.83 11.49 9.55
N SER A 150 -0.79 12.00 8.90
CA SER A 150 -0.38 13.42 8.98
C SER A 150 -1.44 14.36 8.41
N ILE A 151 -2.03 14.04 7.26
CA ILE A 151 -3.07 14.87 6.62
C ILE A 151 -4.32 14.93 7.49
N HIS A 152 -4.70 13.80 8.09
CA HIS A 152 -5.84 13.73 9.01
C HIS A 152 -5.60 14.58 10.28
N LEU A 153 -4.38 14.57 10.82
CA LEU A 153 -4.00 15.41 11.96
C LEU A 153 -4.01 16.90 11.57
N LEU A 154 -3.53 17.26 10.38
CA LEU A 154 -3.57 18.64 9.90
C LEU A 154 -5.01 19.15 9.73
N LYS A 155 -5.90 18.34 9.14
CA LYS A 155 -7.33 18.65 8.98
C LYS A 155 -8.00 18.91 10.33
N THR A 156 -7.74 18.06 11.32
CA THR A 156 -8.31 18.20 12.67
C THR A 156 -7.71 19.38 13.44
N PHE A 157 -6.41 19.65 13.26
CA PHE A 157 -5.76 20.82 13.83
C PHE A 157 -6.35 22.15 13.31
N ILE A 158 -6.58 22.25 12.00
CA ILE A 158 -7.18 23.45 11.38
C ILE A 158 -8.58 23.72 11.92
N ASN A 159 -9.33 22.68 12.25
CA ASN A 159 -10.68 22.76 12.78
C ASN A 159 -10.76 22.37 14.27
N ALA A 160 -9.70 22.59 15.04
CA ALA A 160 -9.56 22.07 16.41
C ALA A 160 -10.70 22.48 17.35
N GLY A 161 -11.28 23.67 17.16
CA GLY A 161 -12.43 24.15 17.94
C GLY A 161 -13.70 23.29 17.80
N ASN A 162 -13.78 22.44 16.76
CA ASN A 162 -14.90 21.53 16.51
C ASN A 162 -14.63 20.08 16.92
N TYR A 163 -13.44 19.79 17.48
CA TYR A 163 -13.06 18.47 17.95
C TYR A 163 -12.86 18.46 19.46
N GLU A 164 -13.19 17.33 20.09
CA GLU A 164 -12.89 17.13 21.50
C GLU A 164 -11.37 17.02 21.71
N GLU A 165 -10.84 17.65 22.76
CA GLU A 165 -9.42 17.61 23.11
C GLU A 165 -8.89 16.16 23.17
N LYS A 166 -9.69 15.24 23.72
CA LYS A 166 -9.37 13.82 23.78
C LYS A 166 -9.11 13.21 22.39
N VAL A 167 -9.87 13.61 21.37
CA VAL A 167 -9.69 13.12 20.00
C VAL A 167 -8.36 13.63 19.43
N LEU A 168 -8.06 14.91 19.61
CA LEU A 168 -6.80 15.52 19.19
C LEU A 168 -5.58 14.85 19.85
N LEU A 169 -5.65 14.58 21.16
CA LEU A 169 -4.61 13.87 21.91
C LEU A 169 -4.37 12.45 21.39
N TRP A 170 -5.44 11.68 21.17
CA TRP A 170 -5.32 10.30 20.68
C TRP A 170 -4.82 10.25 19.23
N GLN A 171 -5.30 11.13 18.35
CA GLN A 171 -4.76 11.23 16.98
C GLN A 171 -3.27 11.55 16.98
N THR A 172 -2.84 12.53 17.79
CA THR A 172 -1.42 12.89 17.93
C THR A 172 -0.60 11.72 18.44
N THR A 173 -1.11 11.01 19.46
CA THR A 173 -0.44 9.83 20.04
C THR A 173 -0.29 8.71 19.02
N ILE A 174 -1.35 8.39 18.27
CA ILE A 174 -1.32 7.36 17.22
C ILE A 174 -0.33 7.75 16.11
N HIS A 175 -0.30 9.03 15.72
CA HIS A 175 0.64 9.50 14.70
C HIS A 175 2.10 9.33 15.13
N VAL A 176 2.42 9.67 16.38
CA VAL A 176 3.75 9.44 16.97
C VAL A 176 4.11 7.95 16.95
N VAL A 177 3.16 7.06 17.28
CA VAL A 177 3.39 5.60 17.19
C VAL A 177 3.70 5.15 15.76
N PHE A 178 3.04 5.71 14.74
CA PHE A 178 3.36 5.39 13.34
C PHE A 178 4.74 5.89 12.93
N LEU A 179 5.14 7.10 13.34
CA LEU A 179 6.49 7.63 13.10
C LEU A 179 7.57 6.76 13.74
N LEU A 180 7.37 6.35 15.00
CA LEU A 180 8.29 5.45 15.71
C LEU A 180 8.36 4.08 15.04
N SER A 181 7.23 3.55 14.57
CA SER A 181 7.18 2.26 13.86
C SER A 181 7.95 2.31 12.54
N ALA A 182 7.81 3.39 11.77
CA ALA A 182 8.57 3.55 10.52
C ALA A 182 10.07 3.73 10.77
N LEU A 183 10.44 4.45 11.83
CA LEU A 183 11.84 4.56 12.25
C LEU A 183 12.43 3.19 12.62
N ALA A 184 11.67 2.36 13.33
CA ALA A 184 12.08 0.99 13.66
C ALA A 184 12.27 0.12 12.39
N ILE A 185 11.38 0.24 11.41
CA ILE A 185 11.51 -0.45 10.11
C ILE A 185 12.78 0.01 9.38
N ALA A 186 13.00 1.32 9.26
CA ALA A 186 14.17 1.89 8.59
C ALA A 186 15.48 1.49 9.28
N LEU A 187 15.50 1.46 10.61
CA LEU A 187 16.67 1.01 11.38
C LEU A 187 16.96 -0.48 11.16
N THR A 188 15.91 -1.31 11.16
CA THR A 188 16.03 -2.76 10.90
C THR A 188 16.56 -3.03 9.49
N ASP A 189 16.03 -2.34 8.47
CA ASP A 189 16.49 -2.46 7.09
C ASP A 189 17.95 -2.02 6.94
N ARG A 190 18.38 -0.94 7.63
CA ARG A 190 19.78 -0.49 7.63
C ARG A 190 20.72 -1.52 8.26
N LEU A 191 20.33 -2.13 9.37
CA LEU A 191 21.13 -3.16 10.05
C LEU A 191 21.28 -4.42 9.18
N LEU A 192 20.20 -4.85 8.51
CA LEU A 192 20.22 -6.02 7.62
C LEU A 192 20.98 -5.76 6.31
N GLY A 193 20.90 -4.55 5.75
CA GLY A 193 21.61 -4.15 4.53
C GLY A 193 23.13 -4.00 4.70
N GLY A 194 23.61 -3.67 5.90
CA GLY A 194 25.04 -3.54 6.21
C GLY A 194 25.81 -4.88 6.20
N SER A 195 25.13 -6.00 6.40
CA SER A 195 25.73 -7.34 6.46
C SER A 195 26.18 -7.90 5.10
N HIS A 196 25.60 -7.44 3.99
CA HIS A 196 25.89 -7.98 2.65
C HIS A 196 27.25 -7.49 2.09
N TRP A 197 27.68 -6.27 2.44
CA TRP A 197 28.90 -5.65 1.91
C TRP A 197 30.20 -6.24 2.51
N LEU A 198 30.17 -6.69 3.77
CA LEU A 198 31.33 -7.34 4.42
C LEU A 198 31.63 -8.75 3.88
N GLY A 199 30.62 -9.43 3.31
CA GLY A 199 30.78 -10.76 2.70
C GLY A 199 31.51 -10.71 1.35
N ASP A 200 31.24 -9.70 0.53
CA ASP A 200 31.82 -9.56 -0.81
C ASP A 200 33.30 -9.14 -0.79
N LEU A 201 33.70 -8.31 0.18
CA LEU A 201 35.12 -7.94 0.36
C LEU A 201 35.99 -9.15 0.74
N LYS A 202 35.44 -10.09 1.51
CA LYS A 202 36.15 -11.32 1.89
C LYS A 202 36.27 -12.31 0.74
N LYS A 203 35.28 -12.37 -0.17
CA LYS A 203 35.35 -13.20 -1.39
C LYS A 203 36.37 -12.67 -2.40
N HIS A 204 36.48 -11.34 -2.55
CA HIS A 204 37.44 -10.74 -3.48
C HIS A 204 38.89 -10.81 -3.00
N GLN A 205 39.15 -10.89 -1.70
CA GLN A 205 40.50 -11.12 -1.15
C GLN A 205 40.97 -12.58 -1.23
N LEU A 206 40.07 -13.54 -1.47
CA LEU A 206 40.39 -14.98 -1.52
C LEU A 206 40.53 -15.55 -2.95
N ARG A 207 40.42 -14.72 -4.00
CA ARG A 207 40.84 -15.15 -5.35
C ARG A 207 42.37 -15.00 -5.44
N PRO A 208 43.14 -16.10 -5.55
CA PRO A 208 44.56 -15.98 -5.85
C PRO A 208 44.70 -15.35 -7.24
N THR A 209 45.25 -14.14 -7.28
CA THR A 209 45.85 -13.55 -8.48
C THR A 209 47.01 -14.45 -8.91
N GLY A 210 46.78 -15.41 -9.82
CA GLY A 210 47.90 -16.19 -10.35
C GLY A 210 47.60 -17.56 -10.95
N ALA A 211 46.50 -17.75 -11.67
CA ALA A 211 46.38 -18.91 -12.57
C ALA A 211 46.27 -18.39 -14.02
N SER A 212 47.43 -18.31 -14.68
CA SER A 212 47.56 -18.08 -16.11
C SER A 212 46.85 -19.21 -16.88
N GLU A 213 45.88 -18.85 -17.73
CA GLU A 213 45.32 -19.75 -18.74
C GLU A 213 46.42 -20.25 -19.69
N PRO A 214 46.52 -21.56 -19.98
CA PRO A 214 47.39 -22.03 -21.04
C PRO A 214 46.73 -21.72 -22.39
N ALA A 215 47.48 -21.01 -23.24
CA ALA A 215 47.11 -20.73 -24.62
C ALA A 215 46.88 -22.05 -25.38
N GLN A 216 45.67 -22.19 -25.94
CA GLN A 216 45.34 -23.27 -26.86
C GLN A 216 45.88 -22.92 -28.25
N HIS A 217 46.77 -23.77 -28.76
CA HIS A 217 47.12 -23.87 -30.18
C HIS A 217 46.13 -24.79 -30.90
#